data_AF-A0A2D5PGS3-F1
#
_entry.id   AF-A0A2D5PGS3-F1
#
_cell.length_a   1.000
_cell.length_b   1.000
_cell.length_c   1.000
_cell.angle_alpha   90.00
_cell.angle_beta   90.00
_cell.angle_gamma   90.00
#
_symmetry.space_group_name_H-M   'P 1'
#
loop_
_entity.id
_entity.type
_entity.pdbx_description
1 polymer ?
#
loop_
_entity_poly.entity_id
_entity_poly.type
_entity_poly.pdbx_seq_one_letter_code
_entity_poly.pdbx_strand_id
1 'polypeptide(L)'
;MRFWILTLSGLFLLLTGCASLPDDVAVEQPDNLPAYSDVKTDPGQYQGREAVFGGNIVRVINQADVTTVEVLQLPLYSSGRPQPDTSRSLGRFRVTFDTFLDPEIFTKGRQLTVRGVISGVTRATIGEHPYDFPQIEGNGLYLWDELNDTVEIRYIRGIHGYYPYYSDPFATPYPLRLHRLPHPPASKDD
;
A
#
# COMPACT_ATOMS: atom_id res chain seq x y z
N MET A 1 -50.32 8.66 -13.01
CA MET A 1 -49.26 7.63 -13.04
C MET A 1 -47.92 8.15 -13.63
N ARG A 2 -47.52 9.42 -13.38
CA ARG A 2 -46.28 10.02 -13.94
C ARG A 2 -45.47 10.87 -12.94
N PHE A 3 -45.82 10.82 -11.65
CA PHE A 3 -45.09 11.54 -10.60
C PHE A 3 -44.31 10.62 -9.65
N TRP A 4 -44.63 9.32 -9.62
CA TRP A 4 -43.95 8.35 -8.76
C TRP A 4 -42.58 7.91 -9.33
N ILE A 5 -42.37 8.05 -10.64
CA ILE A 5 -41.09 7.67 -11.29
C ILE A 5 -40.00 8.74 -11.05
N LEU A 6 -40.37 10.00 -10.79
CA LEU A 6 -39.41 11.10 -10.61
C LEU A 6 -38.84 11.17 -9.19
N THR A 7 -39.56 10.69 -8.18
CA THR A 7 -39.07 10.65 -6.78
C THR A 7 -38.06 9.53 -6.52
N LEU A 8 -38.02 8.51 -7.37
CA LEU A 8 -37.08 7.38 -7.22
C LEU A 8 -35.70 7.69 -7.84
N SER A 9 -35.60 8.70 -8.71
CA SER A 9 -34.36 9.04 -9.42
C SER A 9 -33.45 9.99 -8.64
N GLY A 10 -33.94 10.63 -7.56
CA GLY A 10 -33.17 11.60 -6.77
C GLY A 10 -32.30 11.00 -5.66
N LEU A 11 -32.55 9.75 -5.25
CA LEU A 11 -31.86 9.13 -4.11
C LEU A 11 -30.55 8.42 -4.50
N PHE A 12 -30.26 8.28 -5.80
CA PHE A 12 -29.09 7.53 -6.30
C PHE A 12 -27.82 8.39 -6.50
N LEU A 13 -27.87 9.68 -6.19
CA LEU A 13 -26.78 10.64 -6.48
C LEU A 13 -25.85 10.96 -5.30
N LEU A 14 -25.97 10.27 -4.16
CA LEU A 14 -25.20 10.60 -2.94
C LEU A 14 -24.09 9.59 -2.58
N LEU A 15 -23.79 8.60 -3.43
CA LEU A 15 -22.65 7.71 -3.22
C LEU A 15 -21.45 8.08 -4.09
N THR A 16 -20.99 9.32 -3.99
CA THR A 16 -19.61 9.66 -4.39
C THR A 16 -18.70 9.35 -3.21
N GLY A 17 -18.37 8.08 -3.01
CA GLY A 17 -17.34 7.67 -2.07
C GLY A 17 -15.97 8.05 -2.65
N CYS A 18 -15.50 9.26 -2.37
CA CYS A 18 -14.08 9.54 -2.56
C CYS A 18 -13.33 8.65 -1.57
N ALA A 19 -12.54 7.70 -2.07
CA ALA A 19 -11.59 6.98 -1.23
C ALA A 19 -10.66 8.03 -0.61
N SER A 20 -10.80 8.22 0.70
CA SER A 20 -10.03 9.19 1.47
C SER A 20 -8.84 8.51 2.11
N LEU A 21 -7.81 9.31 2.40
CA LEU A 21 -6.71 8.90 3.26
C LEU A 21 -7.25 8.52 4.65
N PRO A 22 -6.59 7.58 5.38
CA PRO A 22 -6.88 7.34 6.79
C PRO A 22 -6.69 8.60 7.62
N ASP A 23 -7.48 8.75 8.69
CA ASP A 23 -7.52 9.97 9.51
C ASP A 23 -6.14 10.42 10.02
N ASP A 24 -5.29 9.47 10.42
CA ASP A 24 -3.94 9.73 10.95
C ASP A 24 -2.99 10.34 9.92
N VAL A 25 -3.26 10.17 8.62
CA VAL A 25 -2.45 10.69 7.50
C VAL A 25 -3.25 11.58 6.55
N ALA A 26 -4.47 11.96 6.92
CA ALA A 26 -5.32 12.82 6.13
C ALA A 26 -4.73 14.24 6.04
N VAL A 27 -4.96 14.91 4.91
CA VAL A 27 -4.54 16.29 4.67
C VAL A 27 -5.72 17.08 4.13
N GLU A 28 -5.73 18.40 4.37
CA GLU A 28 -6.81 19.27 3.90
C GLU A 28 -6.81 19.42 2.37
N GLN A 29 -5.62 19.40 1.75
CA GLN A 29 -5.42 19.65 0.32
C GLN A 29 -4.58 18.54 -0.33
N PRO A 30 -5.13 17.32 -0.54
CA PRO A 30 -4.38 16.20 -1.11
C PRO A 30 -3.85 16.47 -2.52
N ASP A 31 -4.55 17.31 -3.30
CA ASP A 31 -4.14 17.67 -4.67
C ASP A 31 -2.92 18.61 -4.73
N ASN A 32 -2.50 19.20 -3.61
CA ASN A 32 -1.39 20.16 -3.53
C ASN A 32 -0.11 19.55 -2.90
N LEU A 33 -0.10 18.23 -2.70
CA LEU A 33 1.07 17.55 -2.17
C LEU A 33 2.16 17.39 -3.24
N PRO A 34 3.44 17.56 -2.87
CA PRO A 34 4.53 17.36 -3.82
C PRO A 34 4.67 15.88 -4.20
N ALA A 35 4.90 15.59 -5.48
CA ALA A 35 5.18 14.23 -5.90
C ALA A 35 6.56 13.79 -5.40
N TYR A 36 6.67 12.52 -5.00
CA TYR A 36 7.93 11.98 -4.49
C TYR A 36 9.09 12.09 -5.50
N SER A 37 8.80 11.95 -6.81
CA SER A 37 9.80 12.13 -7.87
C SER A 37 10.46 13.51 -7.82
N ASP A 38 9.66 14.53 -7.53
CA ASP A 38 10.11 15.92 -7.54
C ASP A 38 10.91 16.21 -6.29
N VAL A 39 10.42 15.75 -5.13
CA VAL A 39 11.15 15.84 -3.86
C VAL A 39 12.46 15.07 -3.93
N LYS A 40 12.52 13.90 -4.56
CA LYS A 40 13.77 13.14 -4.73
C LYS A 40 14.78 13.91 -5.60
N THR A 41 14.31 14.61 -6.63
CA THR A 41 15.17 15.31 -7.58
C THR A 41 15.75 16.59 -7.00
N ASP A 42 14.93 17.39 -6.32
CA ASP A 42 15.36 18.59 -5.61
C ASP A 42 14.67 18.70 -4.25
N PRO A 43 15.16 17.99 -3.22
CA PRO A 43 14.57 18.02 -1.88
C PRO A 43 14.58 19.43 -1.25
N GLY A 44 15.54 20.28 -1.66
CA GLY A 44 15.71 21.64 -1.13
C GLY A 44 14.55 22.55 -1.51
N GLN A 45 14.06 22.43 -2.74
CA GLN A 45 12.90 23.19 -3.23
C GLN A 45 11.61 22.91 -2.42
N TYR A 46 11.48 21.71 -1.86
CA TYR A 46 10.29 21.27 -1.15
C TYR A 46 10.43 21.29 0.38
N GLN A 47 11.54 21.80 0.92
CA GLN A 47 11.70 21.92 2.38
C GLN A 47 10.58 22.76 3.01
N GLY A 48 10.11 22.31 4.16
CA GLY A 48 9.00 22.94 4.90
C GLY A 48 7.62 22.64 4.32
N ARG A 49 7.51 21.95 3.18
CA ARG A 49 6.21 21.52 2.64
C ARG A 49 5.75 20.23 3.30
N GLU A 50 4.44 20.14 3.48
CA GLU A 50 3.76 18.91 3.87
C GLU A 50 3.81 17.90 2.71
N ALA A 51 3.99 16.63 3.06
CA ALA A 51 4.01 15.51 2.13
C ALA A 51 3.32 14.29 2.75
N VAL A 52 2.67 13.51 1.89
CA VAL A 52 2.16 12.17 2.22
C VAL A 52 2.88 11.16 1.33
N PHE A 53 3.74 10.35 1.94
CA PHE A 53 4.48 9.30 1.26
C PHE A 53 4.22 7.96 1.93
N GLY A 54 4.43 6.88 1.19
CA GLY A 54 4.35 5.57 1.78
C GLY A 54 5.15 4.55 0.99
N GLY A 55 5.15 3.33 1.50
CA GLY A 55 5.99 2.28 0.98
C GLY A 55 6.17 1.15 1.98
N ASN A 56 7.19 0.32 1.72
CA ASN A 56 7.52 -0.79 2.60
C ASN A 56 8.61 -0.37 3.59
N ILE A 57 8.45 -0.74 4.85
CA ILE A 57 9.46 -0.52 5.88
C ILE A 57 10.70 -1.34 5.51
N VAL A 58 11.84 -0.68 5.42
CA VAL A 58 13.14 -1.32 5.23
C VAL A 58 13.80 -1.59 6.57
N ARG A 59 13.76 -0.59 7.47
CA ARG A 59 14.45 -0.62 8.76
C ARG A 59 13.86 0.42 9.70
N VAL A 60 13.80 0.07 10.98
CA VAL A 60 13.48 0.98 12.09
C VAL A 60 14.75 1.18 12.93
N ILE A 61 15.03 2.42 13.30
CA ILE A 61 16.19 2.81 14.11
C ILE A 61 15.69 3.65 15.26
N ASN A 62 15.65 3.09 16.46
CA ASN A 62 15.32 3.84 17.67
C ASN A 62 16.59 4.48 18.24
N GLN A 63 16.52 5.78 18.48
CA GLN A 63 17.51 6.55 19.24
C GLN A 63 16.92 6.87 20.62
N ALA A 64 17.64 7.65 21.44
CA ALA A 64 17.20 7.98 22.80
C ALA A 64 15.82 8.66 22.81
N ASP A 65 15.60 9.61 21.90
CA ASP A 65 14.41 10.47 21.92
C ASP A 65 13.56 10.39 20.63
N VAL A 66 14.09 9.76 19.57
CA VAL A 66 13.46 9.72 18.25
C VAL A 66 13.53 8.34 17.62
N THR A 67 12.58 8.03 16.75
CA THR A 67 12.61 6.84 15.90
C THR A 67 12.69 7.24 14.44
N THR A 68 13.72 6.76 13.74
CA THR A 68 13.86 6.93 12.29
C THR A 68 13.45 5.65 11.58
N VAL A 69 12.49 5.75 10.67
CA VAL A 69 12.07 4.65 9.79
C VAL A 69 12.62 4.91 8.39
N GLU A 70 13.37 3.96 7.86
CA GLU A 70 13.76 3.93 6.45
C GLU A 70 12.69 3.20 5.65
N VAL A 71 12.15 3.86 4.63
CA VAL A 71 11.03 3.36 3.84
C VAL A 71 11.43 3.27 2.37
N LEU A 72 11.17 2.12 1.75
CA LEU A 72 11.22 1.96 0.31
C LEU A 72 9.94 2.55 -0.26
N GLN A 73 10.04 3.72 -0.89
CA GLN A 73 8.89 4.44 -1.41
C GLN A 73 8.16 3.60 -2.46
N LEU A 74 6.83 3.61 -2.40
CA LEU A 74 5.96 3.03 -3.42
C LEU A 74 4.83 4.01 -3.76
N PRO A 75 4.35 4.02 -5.02
CA PRO A 75 3.16 4.79 -5.37
C PRO A 75 1.98 4.39 -4.48
N LEU A 76 1.15 5.37 -4.11
CA LEU A 76 -0.03 5.12 -3.31
C LEU A 76 -1.26 4.89 -4.19
N TYR A 77 -2.21 4.09 -3.72
CA TYR A 77 -3.59 4.14 -4.19
C TYR A 77 -4.28 5.40 -3.66
N SER A 78 -5.48 5.73 -4.18
CA SER A 78 -6.28 6.84 -3.66
C SER A 78 -6.64 6.68 -2.18
N SER A 79 -6.71 5.45 -1.67
CA SER A 79 -6.87 5.14 -0.24
C SER A 79 -5.63 5.46 0.61
N GLY A 80 -4.53 5.90 0.01
CA GLY A 80 -3.25 6.08 0.69
C GLY A 80 -2.47 4.79 0.90
N ARG A 81 -3.00 3.61 0.54
CA ARG A 81 -2.26 2.34 0.69
C ARG A 81 -1.13 2.24 -0.35
N PRO A 82 0.09 1.84 0.03
CA PRO A 82 1.16 1.57 -0.92
C PRO A 82 0.79 0.46 -1.90
N GLN A 83 1.12 0.64 -3.18
CA GLN A 83 0.98 -0.41 -4.19
C GLN A 83 1.99 -1.53 -3.91
N PRO A 84 1.61 -2.82 -4.07
CA PRO A 84 2.45 -3.95 -3.66
C PRO A 84 3.68 -4.17 -4.55
N ASP A 85 3.66 -3.68 -5.80
CA ASP A 85 4.74 -3.89 -6.76
C ASP A 85 5.96 -3.02 -6.44
N THR A 86 6.98 -3.64 -5.85
CA THR A 86 8.23 -2.96 -5.48
C THR A 86 9.05 -2.47 -6.67
N SER A 87 8.83 -3.00 -7.87
CA SER A 87 9.55 -2.54 -9.08
C SER A 87 9.19 -1.10 -9.47
N ARG A 88 8.05 -0.60 -8.98
CA ARG A 88 7.58 0.78 -9.17
C ARG A 88 8.20 1.78 -8.20
N SER A 89 9.06 1.33 -7.30
CA SER A 89 9.70 2.22 -6.33
C SER A 89 10.53 3.30 -7.00
N LEU A 90 10.37 4.53 -6.53
CA LEU A 90 11.20 5.65 -6.97
C LEU A 90 12.42 5.87 -6.07
N GLY A 91 12.61 5.10 -5.00
CA GLY A 91 13.78 5.21 -4.11
C GLY A 91 13.45 5.00 -2.65
N ARG A 92 14.32 5.50 -1.76
CA ARG A 92 14.14 5.42 -0.31
C ARG A 92 14.13 6.80 0.31
N PHE A 93 13.30 6.96 1.32
CA PHE A 93 13.30 8.13 2.19
C PHE A 93 13.38 7.68 3.64
N ARG A 94 13.65 8.64 4.52
CA ARG A 94 13.62 8.45 5.96
C ARG A 94 12.57 9.37 6.56
N VAL A 95 11.87 8.83 7.54
CA VAL A 95 10.91 9.57 8.35
C VAL A 95 11.33 9.47 9.80
N THR A 96 11.38 10.60 10.51
CA THR A 96 11.71 10.67 11.93
C THR A 96 10.47 11.01 12.72
N PHE A 97 10.25 10.31 13.82
CA PHE A 97 9.15 10.56 14.74
C PHE A 97 9.71 10.78 16.15
N ASP A 98 9.14 11.73 16.88
CA ASP A 98 9.47 12.03 18.29
C ASP A 98 8.84 11.05 19.28
N THR A 99 8.56 9.83 18.82
CA THR A 99 7.98 8.75 19.61
C THR A 99 8.69 7.45 19.33
N PHE A 100 8.59 6.52 20.29
CA PHE A 100 9.10 5.17 20.13
C PHE A 100 8.16 4.37 19.21
N LEU A 101 8.71 3.79 18.13
CA LEU A 101 8.03 2.78 17.32
C LEU A 101 8.71 1.45 17.52
N ASP A 102 7.97 0.45 18.00
CA ASP A 102 8.48 -0.89 18.28
C ASP A 102 8.84 -1.64 16.97
N PRO A 103 10.10 -2.05 16.76
CA PRO A 103 10.51 -2.80 15.56
C PRO A 103 9.76 -4.12 15.35
N GLU A 104 9.21 -4.73 16.40
CA GLU A 104 8.42 -5.96 16.32
C GLU A 104 6.98 -5.71 15.83
N ILE A 105 6.50 -4.46 15.90
CA ILE A 105 5.24 -4.03 15.31
C ILE A 105 5.49 -3.45 13.91
N PHE A 106 6.48 -2.58 13.79
CA PHE A 106 6.90 -1.89 12.57
C PHE A 106 7.96 -2.71 11.83
N THR A 107 7.64 -3.98 11.57
CA THR A 107 8.58 -4.94 10.99
C THR A 107 8.90 -4.62 9.53
N LYS A 108 10.09 -5.05 9.11
CA LYS A 108 10.53 -4.94 7.72
C LYS A 108 9.53 -5.62 6.78
N GLY A 109 9.18 -4.95 5.70
CA GLY A 109 8.27 -5.43 4.66
C GLY A 109 6.83 -4.95 4.83
N ARG A 110 6.42 -4.56 6.04
CA ARG A 110 5.09 -3.98 6.25
C ARG A 110 4.91 -2.67 5.51
N GLN A 111 3.68 -2.46 5.05
CA GLN A 111 3.29 -1.24 4.35
C GLN A 111 2.97 -0.13 5.35
N LEU A 112 3.58 1.03 5.14
CA LEU A 112 3.42 2.22 5.95
C LEU A 112 3.10 3.41 5.05
N THR A 113 2.15 4.23 5.48
CA THR A 113 1.91 5.56 4.92
C THR A 113 2.19 6.58 6.01
N VAL A 114 2.84 7.69 5.67
CA VAL A 114 3.22 8.74 6.59
C VAL A 114 2.80 10.09 6.04
N ARG A 115 2.39 10.96 6.95
CA ARG A 115 2.23 12.40 6.73
C ARG A 115 3.32 13.11 7.53
N GLY A 116 3.92 14.12 6.93
CA GLY A 116 4.96 14.88 7.59
C GLY A 116 5.45 16.07 6.78
N VAL A 117 6.48 16.72 7.29
CA VAL A 117 7.10 17.89 6.66
C VAL A 117 8.46 17.51 6.12
N ILE A 118 8.76 17.92 4.89
CA ILE A 118 10.08 17.67 4.28
C ILE A 118 11.13 18.53 5.00
N SER A 119 12.07 17.89 5.70
CA SER A 119 13.15 18.58 6.44
C SER A 119 14.47 18.67 5.68
N GLY A 120 14.60 17.95 4.57
CA GLY A 120 15.74 18.08 3.66
C GLY A 120 16.32 16.74 3.23
N VAL A 121 17.64 16.59 3.33
CA VAL A 121 18.38 15.40 2.87
C VAL A 121 19.36 14.94 3.92
N THR A 122 19.46 13.63 4.11
CA THR A 122 20.57 13.01 4.81
C THR A 122 21.37 12.14 3.87
N ARG A 123 22.67 12.40 3.79
CA ARG A 123 23.61 11.52 3.08
C ARG A 123 23.95 10.34 3.96
N ALA A 124 23.73 9.13 3.46
CA ALA A 124 24.14 7.90 4.09
C ALA A 124 24.50 6.88 3.01
N THR A 125 24.62 5.61 3.36
CA THR A 125 24.87 4.55 2.37
C THR A 125 23.74 3.53 2.34
N ILE A 126 23.54 2.94 1.18
CA ILE A 126 22.82 1.68 1.00
C ILE A 126 23.88 0.61 0.71
N GLY A 127 24.19 -0.21 1.71
CA GLY A 127 25.42 -1.00 1.69
C GLY A 127 26.62 -0.06 1.67
N GLU A 128 27.42 -0.13 0.62
CA GLU A 128 28.61 0.74 0.42
C GLU A 128 28.34 1.92 -0.54
N HIS A 129 27.17 1.95 -1.18
CA HIS A 129 26.86 3.00 -2.16
C HIS A 129 26.35 4.26 -1.45
N PRO A 130 26.95 5.44 -1.69
CA PRO A 130 26.43 6.69 -1.16
C PRO A 130 25.03 6.97 -1.73
N TYR A 131 24.14 7.44 -0.85
CA TYR A 131 22.75 7.69 -1.16
C TYR A 131 22.22 8.89 -0.36
N ASP A 132 21.52 9.75 -1.07
CA ASP A 132 20.88 10.95 -0.52
C ASP A 132 19.42 10.62 -0.21
N PHE A 133 19.10 10.46 1.07
CA PHE A 133 17.75 10.18 1.54
C PHE A 133 16.98 11.48 1.74
N PRO A 134 15.85 11.71 1.04
CA PRO A 134 14.88 12.70 1.48
C PRO A 134 14.47 12.42 2.93
N GLN A 135 14.41 13.47 3.74
CA GLN A 135 14.05 13.41 5.14
C GLN A 135 12.68 14.05 5.37
N ILE A 136 11.88 13.37 6.18
CA ILE A 136 10.53 13.78 6.55
C ILE A 136 10.45 13.78 8.08
N GLU A 137 10.03 14.90 8.67
CA GLU A 137 9.58 14.90 10.07
C GLU A 137 8.13 14.41 10.09
N GLY A 138 7.92 13.20 10.59
CA GLY A 138 6.63 12.54 10.61
C GLY A 138 5.74 13.06 11.74
N ASN A 139 4.54 13.51 11.39
CA ASN A 139 3.51 13.95 12.34
C ASN A 139 2.19 13.18 12.18
N GLY A 140 2.19 12.16 11.32
CA GLY A 140 1.09 11.24 11.12
C GLY A 140 1.60 9.96 10.47
N LEU A 141 1.06 8.81 10.87
CA LEU A 141 1.42 7.53 10.27
C LEU A 141 0.22 6.59 10.27
N TYR A 142 0.20 5.69 9.29
CA TYR A 142 -0.78 4.62 9.21
C TYR A 142 -0.09 3.34 8.77
N LEU A 143 -0.10 2.35 9.67
CA LEU A 143 0.51 1.04 9.44
C LEU A 143 -0.56 0.08 8.90
N TRP A 144 -0.37 -0.40 7.68
CA TRP A 144 -1.35 -1.27 7.04
C TRP A 144 -1.25 -2.70 7.54
N ASP A 145 -2.40 -3.37 7.59
CA ASP A 145 -2.46 -4.81 7.81
C ASP A 145 -1.72 -5.55 6.71
N GLU A 146 -1.07 -6.64 7.10
CA GLU A 146 -0.42 -7.53 6.15
C GLU A 146 -1.45 -8.06 5.15
N LEU A 147 -1.05 -8.12 3.89
CA LEU A 147 -1.87 -8.81 2.90
C LEU A 147 -1.85 -10.29 3.27
N ASN A 148 -2.93 -10.76 3.88
CA ASN A 148 -3.13 -12.18 4.09
C ASN A 148 -3.30 -12.83 2.71
N ASP A 149 -2.20 -13.32 2.14
CA ASP A 149 -2.19 -14.20 0.96
C ASP A 149 -2.76 -15.60 1.28
N THR A 150 -3.49 -15.75 2.39
CA THR A 150 -4.29 -16.93 2.64
C THR A 150 -5.38 -16.99 1.58
N VAL A 151 -5.10 -17.73 0.52
CA VAL A 151 -6.13 -18.31 -0.33
C VAL A 151 -7.04 -19.11 0.59
N GLU A 152 -8.22 -18.57 0.90
CA GLU A 152 -9.27 -19.36 1.52
C GLU A 152 -9.69 -20.44 0.51
N ILE A 153 -9.11 -21.64 0.63
CA ILE A 153 -9.55 -22.79 -0.16
C ILE A 153 -10.93 -23.19 0.38
N ARG A 154 -11.98 -22.70 -0.26
CA ARG A 154 -13.35 -23.13 0.03
C ARG A 154 -13.66 -24.39 -0.75
N TYR A 155 -13.83 -25.49 -0.03
CA TYR A 155 -14.33 -26.74 -0.60
C TYR A 155 -15.85 -26.63 -0.81
N ILE A 156 -16.27 -26.53 -2.07
CA ILE A 156 -17.70 -26.58 -2.42
C ILE A 156 -18.08 -28.04 -2.65
N ARG A 157 -19.12 -28.52 -1.97
CA ARG A 157 -19.65 -29.87 -2.14
C ARG A 157 -20.48 -29.93 -3.42
N GLY A 158 -19.94 -30.55 -4.47
CA GLY A 158 -20.66 -30.84 -5.71
C GLY A 158 -21.22 -32.27 -5.75
N ILE A 159 -22.03 -32.57 -6.78
CA ILE A 159 -22.65 -33.90 -7.00
C ILE A 159 -21.61 -35.02 -7.16
N HIS A 160 -20.39 -34.69 -7.60
CA HIS A 160 -19.30 -35.64 -7.86
C HIS A 160 -18.11 -35.53 -6.87
N GLY A 161 -18.28 -34.86 -5.72
CA GLY A 161 -17.26 -34.76 -4.67
C GLY A 161 -16.85 -33.33 -4.32
N TYR A 162 -15.75 -33.21 -3.58
CA TYR A 162 -15.15 -31.93 -3.19
C TYR A 162 -14.19 -31.45 -4.28
N TYR A 163 -14.45 -30.26 -4.83
CA TYR A 163 -13.54 -29.60 -5.76
C TYR A 163 -12.96 -28.34 -5.10
N PRO A 164 -11.63 -28.12 -5.17
CA PRO A 164 -11.04 -26.89 -4.70
C PRO A 164 -11.46 -25.74 -5.63
N TYR A 165 -12.13 -24.74 -5.07
CA TYR A 165 -12.46 -23.50 -5.77
C TYR A 165 -11.54 -22.39 -5.26
N TYR A 166 -10.77 -21.78 -6.16
CA TYR A 166 -9.95 -20.61 -5.86
C TYR A 166 -10.80 -19.36 -6.04
N SER A 167 -11.12 -18.66 -4.95
CA SER A 167 -11.66 -17.30 -5.02
C SER A 167 -10.50 -16.33 -5.10
N ASP A 168 -10.15 -15.89 -6.30
CA ASP A 168 -9.26 -14.75 -6.49
C ASP A 168 -10.09 -13.47 -6.27
N PRO A 169 -9.73 -12.61 -5.29
CA PRO A 169 -10.43 -11.35 -5.02
C PRO A 169 -10.46 -10.37 -6.21
N PHE A 170 -9.61 -10.58 -7.22
CA PHE A 170 -9.41 -9.69 -8.37
C PHE A 170 -9.72 -10.35 -9.72
N ALA A 171 -10.14 -11.61 -9.77
CA ALA A 171 -10.49 -12.26 -11.03
C ALA A 171 -11.85 -11.75 -11.55
N THR A 172 -11.82 -11.04 -12.69
CA THR A 172 -13.02 -10.84 -13.51
C THR A 172 -13.51 -12.20 -14.01
N PRO A 173 -14.83 -12.44 -14.07
CA PRO A 173 -15.36 -13.75 -14.46
C PRO A 173 -15.15 -13.98 -15.96
N TYR A 174 -14.00 -14.53 -16.33
CA TYR A 174 -13.82 -15.11 -17.66
C TYR A 174 -14.55 -16.46 -17.72
N PRO A 175 -15.33 -16.72 -18.78
CA PRO A 175 -15.92 -18.04 -18.98
C PRO A 175 -14.80 -19.06 -19.22
N LEU A 176 -14.67 -20.03 -18.31
CA LEU A 176 -13.70 -21.11 -18.41
C LEU A 176 -13.98 -21.94 -19.68
N ARG A 177 -13.16 -21.73 -20.72
CA ARG A 177 -13.05 -22.65 -21.86
C ARG A 177 -12.24 -23.85 -21.38
N LEU A 178 -12.93 -24.92 -20.99
CA LEU A 178 -12.33 -26.17 -20.51
C LEU A 178 -11.25 -26.67 -21.49
N HIS A 179 -9.98 -26.45 -21.17
CA HIS A 179 -8.89 -27.21 -21.76
C HIS A 179 -8.93 -28.60 -21.13
N ARG A 180 -9.14 -29.60 -21.98
CA ARG A 180 -9.11 -31.02 -21.60
C ARG A 180 -7.67 -31.34 -21.20
N LEU A 181 -7.40 -31.40 -19.90
CA LEU A 181 -6.09 -31.80 -19.40
C LEU A 181 -5.79 -33.25 -19.84
N PRO A 182 -4.57 -33.57 -20.30
CA PRO A 182 -4.20 -34.93 -20.64
C PRO A 182 -4.15 -35.80 -19.38
N HIS A 183 -4.66 -37.03 -19.49
CA HIS A 183 -4.65 -38.00 -18.40
C HIS A 183 -3.21 -38.42 -18.04
N PRO A 184 -2.87 -38.55 -16.75
CA PRO A 184 -1.59 -39.15 -16.36
C PRO A 184 -1.58 -40.65 -16.73
N PRO A 185 -0.44 -41.21 -17.16
CA PRO A 185 -0.35 -42.63 -17.45
C PRO A 185 -0.49 -43.45 -16.16
N ALA A 186 -1.22 -44.57 -16.26
CA ALA A 186 -1.43 -45.50 -15.15
C ALA A 186 -0.10 -46.08 -14.65
N SER A 187 0.12 -46.04 -13.33
CA SER A 187 1.21 -46.76 -12.68
C SER A 187 0.98 -48.26 -12.83
N LYS A 188 1.95 -48.96 -13.42
CA LYS A 188 2.04 -50.42 -13.33
C LYS A 188 2.90 -50.72 -12.11
N ASP A 189 2.27 -51.24 -11.06
CA ASP A 189 2.96 -51.99 -10.01
C ASP A 189 2.19 -53.31 -9.83
N ASP A 190 2.90 -54.40 -10.14
CA ASP A 190 2.71 -55.85 -9.92
C ASP A 190 1.34 -56.55 -10.12
#